data_AF-A0ABD5S8Q1-F1
#
_entry.id   AF-A0ABD5S8Q1-F1
#
_cell.length_a   1.000
_cell.length_b   1.000
_cell.length_c   1.000
_cell.angle_alpha   90.00
_cell.angle_beta   90.00
_cell.angle_gamma   90.00
#
_symmetry.space_group_name_H-M   'P 1'
#
loop_
_entity.id
_entity.type
_entity.pdbx_description
1 polymer ?
#
loop_
_entity_poly.entity_id
_entity_poly.type
_entity_poly.pdbx_seq_one_letter_code
_entity_poly.pdbx_strand_id
1 'polypeptide(L)'
;MDDHTRDPDVAPPLAGQPAGWRRERGESNGWEHGTLRRAVVNGVRLFNDGAYHESHDCFEDEWYNYGRGTTESAFLHGMVQVAAGAYKHVDFENDDGMRSLFETALQYLHGVPEDFYGVDVGDVRTTLADALDDPSALDGWRITLDGDRPNARAEHYAYAERLE
;
A
#
# COMPACT_ATOMS: atom_id res chain seq x y z
N MET A 1 17.20 -9.23 4.79
CA MET A 1 16.07 -9.92 4.16
C MET A 1 16.11 -11.36 4.62
N ASP A 2 15.03 -11.83 5.23
CA ASP A 2 14.89 -13.23 5.59
C ASP A 2 14.33 -14.00 4.38
N ASP A 3 14.62 -15.30 4.28
CA ASP A 3 14.33 -16.11 3.10
C ASP A 3 12.85 -16.09 2.68
N HIS A 4 11.94 -15.87 3.64
CA HIS A 4 10.49 -15.81 3.44
C HIS A 4 9.98 -14.49 2.83
N THR A 5 10.83 -13.44 2.74
CA THR A 5 10.47 -12.14 2.12
C THR A 5 11.11 -11.94 0.75
N ARG A 6 11.67 -13.01 0.17
CA ARG A 6 12.24 -13.02 -1.18
C ARG A 6 11.15 -13.25 -2.23
N ASP A 7 11.25 -12.50 -3.32
CA ASP A 7 10.45 -12.75 -4.52
C ASP A 7 11.28 -12.39 -5.77
N PRO A 8 11.78 -13.38 -6.53
CA PRO A 8 12.59 -13.13 -7.72
C PRO A 8 11.78 -12.62 -8.92
N ASP A 9 10.45 -12.77 -8.91
CA ASP A 9 9.58 -12.46 -10.05
C ASP A 9 9.06 -11.01 -10.01
N VAL A 10 9.26 -10.31 -8.90
CA VAL A 10 8.84 -8.91 -8.77
C VAL A 10 9.72 -7.98 -9.60
N ALA A 11 9.10 -7.16 -10.45
CA ALA A 11 9.83 -6.23 -11.31
C ALA A 11 10.55 -5.11 -10.53
N PRO A 12 11.66 -4.55 -11.06
CA PRO A 12 12.23 -3.30 -10.54
C PRO A 12 11.22 -2.13 -10.67
N PRO A 13 11.44 -1.01 -9.96
CA PRO A 13 10.57 0.16 -10.09
C PRO A 13 10.57 0.70 -11.52
N LEU A 14 9.42 1.17 -11.99
CA LEU A 14 9.29 1.75 -13.33
C LEU A 14 9.90 3.16 -13.44
N ALA A 15 10.07 3.85 -12.30
CA ALA A 15 10.67 5.17 -12.24
C ALA A 15 11.46 5.37 -10.93
N GLY A 16 12.50 6.20 -11.01
CA GLY A 16 13.27 6.63 -9.84
C GLY A 16 14.10 5.53 -9.17
N GLN A 17 14.50 5.81 -7.93
CA GLN A 17 15.21 4.89 -7.04
C GLN A 17 14.55 4.95 -5.65
N PRO A 18 13.30 4.46 -5.53
CA PRO A 18 12.50 4.62 -4.33
C PRO A 18 13.13 3.97 -3.11
N ALA A 19 12.80 4.49 -1.92
CA ALA A 19 13.18 3.86 -0.68
C ALA A 19 12.74 2.38 -0.65
N GLY A 20 13.66 1.49 -0.25
CA GLY A 20 13.49 0.04 -0.32
C GLY A 20 14.08 -0.61 -1.57
N TRP A 21 14.51 0.14 -2.59
CA TRP A 21 15.16 -0.41 -3.79
C TRP A 21 16.62 0.05 -3.94
N ARG A 22 17.50 -0.85 -4.41
CA ARG A 22 18.88 -0.53 -4.82
C ARG A 22 19.30 -1.36 -6.02
N ARG A 23 19.85 -0.71 -7.05
CA ARG A 23 20.24 -1.34 -8.31
C ARG A 23 21.25 -2.48 -8.14
N GLU A 24 22.16 -2.34 -7.19
CA GLU A 24 23.24 -3.29 -6.94
C GLU A 24 22.77 -4.54 -6.17
N ARG A 25 21.56 -4.51 -5.59
CA ARG A 25 20.98 -5.65 -4.88
C ARG A 25 20.43 -6.63 -5.93
N GLY A 26 21.09 -7.78 -6.08
CA GLY A 26 20.66 -8.80 -7.06
C GLY A 26 19.38 -9.53 -6.63
N GLU A 27 19.19 -9.72 -5.32
CA GLU A 27 17.99 -10.39 -4.78
C GLU A 27 16.73 -9.54 -4.99
N SER A 28 15.61 -10.22 -5.27
CA SER A 28 14.30 -9.60 -5.51
C SER A 28 14.35 -8.40 -6.48
N ASN A 29 15.17 -8.52 -7.52
CA ASN A 29 15.41 -7.47 -8.53
C ASN A 29 15.72 -6.07 -7.94
N GLY A 30 16.40 -6.02 -6.80
CA GLY A 30 16.83 -4.78 -6.16
C GLY A 30 16.03 -4.38 -4.93
N TRP A 31 14.88 -5.00 -4.68
CA TRP A 31 14.04 -4.71 -3.53
C TRP A 31 14.59 -5.31 -2.23
N GLU A 32 14.48 -4.56 -1.15
CA GLU A 32 14.86 -4.98 0.21
C GLU A 32 14.04 -6.16 0.72
N HIS A 33 12.77 -6.22 0.32
CA HIS A 33 11.84 -7.32 0.53
C HIS A 33 10.97 -7.46 -0.73
N GLY A 34 11.12 -8.57 -1.45
CA GLY A 34 10.42 -8.77 -2.72
C GLY A 34 8.92 -8.98 -2.54
N THR A 35 8.53 -9.69 -1.48
CA THR A 35 7.12 -9.91 -1.12
C THR A 35 6.40 -8.61 -0.74
N LEU A 36 7.10 -7.68 -0.06
CA LEU A 36 6.56 -6.35 0.24
C LEU A 36 6.23 -5.58 -1.03
N ARG A 37 7.17 -5.60 -1.99
CA ARG A 37 6.91 -4.99 -3.29
C ARG A 37 5.74 -5.65 -4.01
N ARG A 38 5.63 -6.98 -3.96
CA ARG A 38 4.50 -7.71 -4.55
C ARG A 38 3.18 -7.29 -3.91
N ALA A 39 3.11 -7.19 -2.58
CA ALA A 39 1.94 -6.71 -1.86
C ALA A 39 1.56 -5.29 -2.28
N VAL A 40 2.55 -4.38 -2.36
CA VAL A 40 2.34 -3.01 -2.86
C VAL A 40 1.76 -2.97 -4.27
N VAL A 41 2.33 -3.74 -5.20
CA VAL A 41 1.85 -3.74 -6.59
C VAL A 41 0.42 -4.24 -6.69
N ASN A 42 0.06 -5.31 -5.97
CA ASN A 42 -1.31 -5.84 -6.00
C ASN A 42 -2.28 -4.91 -5.25
N GLY A 43 -1.96 -4.53 -4.01
CA GLY A 43 -2.79 -3.70 -3.16
C GLY A 43 -3.10 -2.34 -3.78
N VAL A 44 -2.09 -1.60 -4.24
CA VAL A 44 -2.32 -0.28 -4.87
C VAL A 44 -3.19 -0.38 -6.13
N ARG A 45 -2.96 -1.40 -6.96
CA ARG A 45 -3.75 -1.58 -8.18
C ARG A 45 -5.20 -1.92 -7.89
N LEU A 46 -5.45 -2.75 -6.89
CA LEU A 46 -6.80 -3.09 -6.41
C LEU A 46 -7.49 -1.86 -5.79
N PHE A 47 -6.79 -1.11 -4.93
CA PHE A 47 -7.29 0.16 -4.38
C PHE A 47 -7.72 1.12 -5.48
N ASN A 48 -6.87 1.30 -6.51
CA ASN A 48 -7.13 2.20 -7.62
C ASN A 48 -8.30 1.77 -8.52
N ASP A 49 -8.73 0.51 -8.43
CA ASP A 49 -9.90 -0.03 -9.14
C ASP A 49 -11.14 -0.14 -8.23
N GLY A 50 -11.06 0.38 -6.99
CA GLY A 50 -12.15 0.36 -6.01
C GLY A 50 -12.32 -0.96 -5.27
N ALA A 51 -11.41 -1.93 -5.45
CA ALA A 51 -11.41 -3.23 -4.76
C ALA A 51 -10.72 -3.09 -3.39
N TYR A 52 -11.34 -2.34 -2.49
CA TYR A 52 -10.72 -1.93 -1.22
C TYR A 52 -10.53 -3.08 -0.23
N HIS A 53 -11.42 -4.07 -0.22
CA HIS A 53 -11.29 -5.26 0.63
C HIS A 53 -10.10 -6.12 0.19
N GLU A 54 -10.01 -6.43 -1.10
CA GLU A 54 -8.90 -7.21 -1.67
C GLU A 54 -7.56 -6.45 -1.55
N SER A 55 -7.62 -5.12 -1.66
CA SER A 55 -6.46 -4.27 -1.36
C SER A 55 -6.01 -4.39 0.09
N HIS A 56 -6.96 -4.39 1.04
CA HIS A 56 -6.66 -4.56 2.46
C HIS A 56 -5.95 -5.88 2.71
N ASP A 57 -6.47 -6.97 2.17
CA ASP A 57 -5.94 -8.32 2.40
C ASP A 57 -4.52 -8.48 1.86
N CYS A 58 -4.22 -7.86 0.71
CA CYS A 58 -2.85 -7.82 0.17
C CYS A 58 -1.84 -7.18 1.14
N PHE A 59 -2.23 -6.10 1.82
CA PHE A 59 -1.36 -5.43 2.78
C PHE A 59 -1.32 -6.14 4.14
N GLU A 60 -2.44 -6.71 4.58
CA GLU A 60 -2.55 -7.41 5.86
C GLU A 60 -1.74 -8.71 5.86
N ASP A 61 -1.84 -9.52 4.80
CA ASP A 61 -1.07 -10.77 4.65
C ASP A 61 0.44 -10.49 4.80
N GLU A 62 0.94 -9.48 4.11
CA GLU A 62 2.35 -9.13 4.13
C GLU A 62 2.77 -8.45 5.43
N TRP A 63 1.88 -7.73 6.12
CA TRP A 63 2.17 -7.04 7.37
C TRP A 63 2.68 -7.99 8.46
N TYR A 64 2.11 -9.19 8.57
CA TYR A 64 2.50 -10.17 9.58
C TYR A 64 3.93 -10.70 9.43
N ASN A 65 4.57 -10.51 8.27
CA ASN A 65 5.96 -10.88 8.05
C ASN A 65 6.96 -9.92 8.75
N TYR A 66 6.49 -8.75 9.20
CA TYR A 66 7.35 -7.74 9.81
C TYR A 66 7.01 -7.56 11.28
N GLY A 67 8.00 -7.83 12.14
CA GLY A 67 7.90 -7.58 13.57
C GLY A 67 7.55 -6.12 13.90
N ARG A 68 7.22 -5.85 15.17
CA ARG A 68 6.79 -4.51 15.59
C ARG A 68 7.94 -3.50 15.55
N GLY A 69 7.63 -2.27 15.12
CA GLY A 69 8.53 -1.12 15.21
C GLY A 69 9.49 -0.94 14.03
N THR A 70 9.37 -1.75 12.97
CA THR A 70 10.09 -1.52 11.71
C THR A 70 9.33 -0.56 10.80
N THR A 71 10.03 0.07 9.86
CA THR A 71 9.42 0.94 8.85
C THR A 71 8.47 0.15 7.94
N GLU A 72 8.81 -1.10 7.60
CA GLU A 72 7.99 -2.00 6.80
C GLU A 72 6.67 -2.32 7.49
N SER A 73 6.72 -2.69 8.79
CA SER A 73 5.52 -3.00 9.57
C SER A 73 4.63 -1.76 9.74
N ALA A 74 5.23 -0.59 9.97
CA ALA A 74 4.49 0.67 10.07
C ALA A 74 3.84 1.05 8.73
N PHE A 75 4.58 0.94 7.62
CA PHE A 75 4.04 1.20 6.28
C PHE A 75 2.87 0.28 5.93
N LEU A 76 3.06 -1.04 6.06
CA LEU A 76 2.02 -2.02 5.72
C LEU A 76 0.77 -1.82 6.59
N HIS A 77 0.95 -1.61 7.89
CA HIS A 77 -0.18 -1.33 8.78
C HIS A 77 -0.88 -0.02 8.39
N GLY A 78 -0.13 1.02 8.02
CA GLY A 78 -0.71 2.25 7.48
C GLY A 78 -1.56 2.00 6.23
N MET A 79 -1.07 1.20 5.28
CA MET A 79 -1.79 0.87 4.05
C MET A 79 -3.01 -0.03 4.27
N VAL A 80 -2.95 -0.95 5.25
CA VAL A 80 -4.12 -1.72 5.73
C VAL A 80 -5.23 -0.76 6.16
N GLN A 81 -4.89 0.25 6.98
CA GLN A 81 -5.84 1.24 7.48
C GLN A 81 -6.37 2.16 6.36
N VAL A 82 -5.53 2.53 5.37
CA VAL A 82 -5.95 3.27 4.17
C VAL A 82 -7.03 2.50 3.40
N ALA A 83 -6.77 1.23 3.08
CA ALA A 83 -7.71 0.40 2.33
C ALA A 83 -9.01 0.18 3.11
N ALA A 84 -8.92 -0.17 4.40
CA ALA A 84 -10.09 -0.33 5.26
C ALA A 84 -10.91 0.97 5.40
N GLY A 85 -10.26 2.13 5.52
CA GLY A 85 -10.93 3.41 5.63
C GLY A 85 -11.70 3.77 4.37
N ALA A 86 -11.09 3.59 3.19
CA ALA A 86 -11.77 3.78 1.91
C ALA A 86 -12.97 2.81 1.76
N TYR A 87 -12.80 1.54 2.15
CA TYR A 87 -13.89 0.56 2.16
C TYR A 87 -15.05 1.00 3.08
N LYS A 88 -14.77 1.55 4.27
CA LYS A 88 -15.81 2.08 5.17
C LYS A 88 -16.59 3.24 4.55
N HIS A 89 -15.90 4.15 3.87
CA HIS A 89 -16.53 5.28 3.21
C HIS A 89 -17.42 4.82 2.04
N VAL A 90 -16.87 4.03 1.12
CA VAL A 90 -17.54 3.70 -0.14
C VAL A 90 -18.64 2.65 0.02
N ASP A 91 -18.39 1.56 0.74
CA ASP A 91 -19.31 0.42 0.80
C ASP A 91 -20.33 0.51 1.95
N PHE A 92 -20.04 1.32 2.96
CA PHE A 92 -20.87 1.43 4.16
C PHE A 92 -21.35 2.86 4.47
N GLU A 93 -20.97 3.85 3.65
CA GLU A 93 -21.29 5.28 3.88
C GLU A 93 -20.92 5.72 5.31
N ASN A 94 -19.83 5.16 5.84
CA ASN A 94 -19.43 5.30 7.24
C ASN A 94 -18.17 6.16 7.38
N ASP A 95 -18.39 7.48 7.30
CA ASP A 95 -17.33 8.48 7.41
C ASP A 95 -16.67 8.52 8.79
N ASP A 96 -17.41 8.26 9.87
CA ASP A 96 -16.83 8.22 11.22
C ASP A 96 -15.84 7.05 11.36
N GLY A 97 -16.19 5.90 10.77
CA GLY A 97 -15.32 4.74 10.68
C GLY A 97 -14.08 5.03 9.81
N MET A 98 -14.28 5.63 8.64
CA MET A 98 -13.18 6.07 7.77
C MET A 98 -12.22 7.01 8.52
N ARG A 99 -12.73 8.06 9.17
CA ARG A 99 -11.91 9.06 9.90
C ARG A 99 -11.05 8.39 10.97
N SER A 100 -11.65 7.49 11.76
CA SER A 100 -10.93 6.74 12.80
C SER A 100 -9.76 5.91 12.24
N LEU A 101 -9.98 5.25 11.10
CA LEU A 101 -8.95 4.45 10.43
C LEU A 101 -7.88 5.35 9.80
N PHE A 102 -8.25 6.48 9.20
CA PHE A 102 -7.32 7.43 8.59
C PHE A 102 -6.43 8.14 9.62
N GLU A 103 -6.97 8.54 10.78
CA GLU A 103 -6.16 9.04 11.91
C GLU A 103 -5.11 8.01 12.36
N THR A 104 -5.47 6.73 12.37
CA THR A 104 -4.57 5.63 12.72
C THR A 104 -3.54 5.40 11.61
N ALA A 105 -3.95 5.42 10.35
CA ALA A 105 -3.05 5.30 9.19
C ALA A 105 -1.97 6.39 9.20
N LEU A 106 -2.36 7.64 9.45
CA LEU A 106 -1.44 8.78 9.52
C LEU A 106 -0.38 8.63 10.62
N GLN A 107 -0.76 8.06 11.77
CA GLN A 107 0.20 7.76 12.84
C GLN A 107 1.22 6.69 12.42
N TYR A 108 0.79 5.65 11.71
CA TYR A 108 1.68 4.59 11.22
C TYR A 108 2.57 5.06 10.07
N LEU A 109 2.05 5.88 9.16
CA LEU A 109 2.81 6.45 8.03
C LEU A 109 3.72 7.61 8.45
N HIS A 110 3.66 8.05 9.70
CA HIS A 110 4.57 9.06 10.22
C HIS A 110 6.02 8.54 10.24
N GLY A 111 6.90 9.24 9.51
CA GLY A 111 8.32 8.88 9.40
C GLY A 111 8.64 7.80 8.36
N VAL A 112 7.64 7.22 7.70
CA VAL A 112 7.84 6.40 6.50
C VAL A 112 8.35 7.31 5.36
N PRO A 113 9.36 6.90 4.57
CA PRO A 113 9.83 7.66 3.42
C PRO A 113 8.70 8.00 2.43
N GLU A 114 8.80 9.16 1.78
CA GLU A 114 7.75 9.67 0.88
C GLU A 114 7.56 8.85 -0.39
N ASP A 115 8.56 8.11 -0.82
CA ASP A 115 8.57 7.29 -2.03
C ASP A 115 8.68 5.78 -1.70
N PHE A 116 8.27 5.37 -0.49
CA PHE A 116 8.52 4.02 0.02
C PHE A 116 7.90 2.94 -0.86
N TYR A 117 8.75 2.00 -1.30
CA TYR A 117 8.38 0.92 -2.21
C TYR A 117 7.69 1.38 -3.51
N GLY A 118 7.97 2.62 -3.95
CA GLY A 118 7.43 3.22 -5.15
C GLY A 118 6.05 3.88 -4.96
N VAL A 119 5.46 3.80 -3.76
CA VAL A 119 4.22 4.52 -3.43
C VAL A 119 4.55 5.97 -3.12
N ASP A 120 3.73 6.90 -3.61
CA ASP A 120 3.76 8.30 -3.15
C ASP A 120 3.05 8.41 -1.78
N VAL A 121 3.80 8.08 -0.72
CA VAL A 121 3.33 8.16 0.67
C VAL A 121 3.09 9.61 1.09
N GLY A 122 3.74 10.58 0.42
CA GLY A 122 3.45 11.99 0.57
C GLY A 122 1.99 12.30 0.20
N ASP A 123 1.60 11.97 -1.03
CA ASP A 123 0.23 12.13 -1.56
C ASP A 123 -0.80 11.37 -0.72
N VAL A 124 -0.49 10.14 -0.29
CA VAL A 124 -1.35 9.37 0.62
C VAL A 124 -1.62 10.15 1.90
N ARG A 125 -0.58 10.62 2.59
CA ARG A 125 -0.76 11.34 3.87
C ARG A 125 -1.54 12.64 3.69
N THR A 126 -1.28 13.40 2.61
CA THR A 126 -2.03 14.63 2.31
C THR A 126 -3.50 14.32 2.06
N THR A 127 -3.80 13.33 1.21
CA THR A 127 -5.18 12.98 0.87
C THR A 127 -5.96 12.46 2.07
N LEU A 128 -5.33 11.63 2.92
CA LEU A 128 -5.96 11.19 4.16
C LEU A 128 -6.27 12.37 5.09
N ALA A 129 -5.34 13.31 5.25
CA ALA A 129 -5.54 14.49 6.09
C ALA A 129 -6.69 15.36 5.56
N ASP A 130 -6.77 15.57 4.25
CA ASP A 130 -7.87 16.31 3.63
C ASP A 130 -9.21 15.56 3.82
N ALA A 131 -9.21 14.23 3.68
CA ALA A 131 -10.39 13.38 3.88
C ALA A 131 -10.90 13.34 5.33
N LEU A 132 -10.04 13.66 6.31
CA LEU A 132 -10.46 13.84 7.70
C LEU A 132 -11.35 15.06 7.90
N ASP A 133 -11.25 16.07 7.02
CA ASP A 133 -12.13 17.24 7.02
C ASP A 133 -13.29 17.03 6.02
N ASP A 134 -12.96 16.67 4.78
CA ASP A 134 -13.92 16.49 3.68
C ASP A 134 -13.73 15.14 2.96
N PRO A 135 -14.59 14.14 3.21
CA PRO A 135 -14.49 12.81 2.60
C PRO A 135 -14.45 12.81 1.07
N SER A 136 -14.97 13.85 0.41
CA SER A 136 -14.91 13.97 -1.05
C SER A 136 -13.49 14.10 -1.60
N ALA A 137 -12.49 14.32 -0.75
CA ALA A 137 -11.08 14.20 -1.12
C ALA A 137 -10.71 12.80 -1.66
N LEU A 138 -11.49 11.75 -1.31
CA LEU A 138 -11.32 10.41 -1.86
C LEU A 138 -11.94 10.23 -3.25
N ASP A 139 -12.83 11.12 -3.69
CA ASP A 139 -13.61 10.94 -4.91
C ASP A 139 -12.70 10.92 -6.15
N GLY A 140 -12.56 9.73 -6.74
CA GLY A 140 -11.69 9.51 -7.90
C GLY A 140 -10.20 9.60 -7.60
N TRP A 141 -9.82 9.71 -6.32
CA TRP A 141 -8.42 9.62 -5.91
C TRP A 141 -7.88 8.22 -6.20
N ARG A 142 -6.65 8.18 -6.69
CA ARG A 142 -5.91 6.95 -6.98
C ARG A 142 -4.49 7.13 -6.50
N ILE A 143 -4.00 6.14 -5.77
CA ILE A 143 -2.65 6.08 -5.22
C ILE A 143 -1.65 6.00 -6.37
N THR A 144 -0.66 6.88 -6.31
CA THR A 144 0.46 6.90 -7.26
C THR A 144 1.45 5.80 -6.91
N LEU A 145 1.81 4.99 -7.91
CA LEU A 145 2.82 3.93 -7.84
C LEU A 145 3.80 4.09 -9.01
N ASP A 146 5.07 4.23 -8.70
CA ASP A 146 6.16 4.47 -9.66
C ASP A 146 5.91 5.67 -10.60
N GLY A 147 5.24 6.70 -10.10
CA GLY A 147 4.92 7.92 -10.86
C GLY A 147 3.71 7.82 -11.80
N ASP A 148 2.95 6.72 -11.75
CA ASP A 148 1.68 6.55 -12.47
C ASP A 148 0.55 6.14 -11.51
N ARG A 149 -0.68 6.02 -11.99
CA ARG A 149 -1.86 5.57 -11.22
C ARG A 149 -2.43 4.30 -11.86
N PRO A 150 -1.77 3.16 -11.64
CA PRO A 150 -2.11 1.92 -12.33
C PRO A 150 -3.41 1.30 -11.77
N ASN A 151 -4.23 0.74 -12.65
CA ASN A 151 -5.42 -0.03 -12.27
C ASN A 151 -5.09 -1.53 -12.13
N ALA A 152 -6.02 -2.26 -11.51
CA ALA A 152 -6.02 -3.70 -11.44
C ALA A 152 -6.20 -4.37 -12.81
N ARG A 153 -5.92 -5.66 -12.81
CA ARG A 153 -5.97 -6.63 -13.91
C ARG A 153 -6.36 -7.96 -13.28
N ALA A 154 -6.80 -8.91 -14.09
CA ALA A 154 -7.25 -10.22 -13.61
C ALA A 154 -6.23 -10.93 -12.70
N GLU A 155 -4.92 -10.74 -12.95
CA GLU A 155 -3.85 -11.34 -12.13
C GLU A 155 -3.79 -10.80 -10.69
N HIS A 156 -4.23 -9.56 -10.46
CA HIS A 156 -4.23 -8.94 -9.14
C HIS A 156 -5.42 -9.41 -8.30
N TYR A 157 -6.60 -9.55 -8.91
CA TYR A 157 -7.75 -10.19 -8.26
C TYR A 157 -7.45 -11.66 -7.93
N ALA A 158 -6.91 -12.41 -8.90
CA ALA A 158 -6.51 -13.80 -8.66
C ALA A 158 -5.41 -13.92 -7.59
N TYR A 159 -4.58 -12.90 -7.39
CA TYR A 159 -3.62 -12.87 -6.28
C TYR A 159 -4.32 -12.73 -4.93
N ALA A 160 -5.22 -11.76 -4.78
CA ALA A 160 -5.98 -11.54 -3.55
C ALA A 160 -6.83 -12.76 -3.17
N GLU A 161 -7.52 -13.38 -4.15
CA GLU A 161 -8.32 -14.61 -3.92
C GLU A 161 -7.51 -15.80 -3.36
N ARG A 162 -6.18 -15.80 -3.50
CA ARG A 162 -5.32 -16.87 -2.94
C ARG A 162 -4.85 -16.59 -1.51
N LEU A 163 -5.07 -15.38 -1.00
CA LEU A 163 -4.72 -14.98 0.36
C LEU A 163 -5.84 -15.34 1.36
N GLU A 164 -7.09 -15.44 0.87
CA GLU A 164 -8.26 -15.95 1.61
C GLU A 164 -8.26 -17.48 1.79
#